data_AF-A0A0E9M0Y3-F1
#
_entry.id   AF-A0A0E9M0Y3-F1
#
_cell.length_a   1.000
_cell.length_b   1.000
_cell.length_c   1.000
_cell.angle_alpha   90.00
_cell.angle_beta   90.00
_cell.angle_gamma   90.00
#
_symmetry.space_group_name_H-M   'P 1'
#
loop_
_entity.id
_entity.type
_entity.pdbx_description
1 polymer ?
#
loop_
_entity_poly.entity_id
_entity_poly.type
_entity_poly.pdbx_seq_one_letter_code
_entity_poly.pdbx_strand_id
1 'polypeptide(L)'
;MKERTLPQNEIIIDNEDPGFSIASSEEVKTLKEWLLKRERGRAQAYSFFESHNPKPVWTTTLGENYHGGFLQSAVLKAAGNGDDLARWQCQLPEEGIYEVQVYIPRHMNVGWRHRNSKGGFHYEILHANGIEEVETPPVREKNGWVSLGHYFFNQGEAAVELSDKTDFPYVAADAVKWVKTK
;
A
#
# COMPACT_ATOMS: atom_id res chain seq x y z
N MET A 1 17.33 -7.56 21.14
CA MET A 1 16.44 -6.76 20.28
C MET A 1 17.32 -5.70 19.63
N LYS A 2 17.46 -5.71 18.30
CA LYS A 2 18.22 -4.65 17.60
C LYS A 2 17.23 -3.53 17.30
N GLU A 3 17.34 -2.41 18.01
CA GLU A 3 16.67 -1.17 17.62
C GLU A 3 17.16 -0.81 16.21
N ARG A 4 16.23 -0.80 15.25
CA ARG A 4 16.49 -0.23 13.93
C ARG A 4 16.44 1.28 14.10
N THR A 5 17.58 1.91 14.28
CA THR A 5 17.72 3.36 14.11
C THR A 5 17.50 3.67 12.63
N LEU A 6 16.32 4.18 12.29
CA LEU A 6 16.11 4.85 11.01
C LEU A 6 17.08 6.04 10.93
N PRO A 7 17.65 6.36 9.75
CA PRO A 7 18.36 7.61 9.57
C PRO A 7 17.43 8.75 10.01
N GLN A 8 17.97 9.77 10.68
CA GLN A 8 17.22 10.87 11.31
C GLN A 8 16.27 11.65 10.36
N ASN A 9 16.34 11.37 9.06
CA ASN A 9 15.60 12.02 7.99
C ASN A 9 14.54 11.12 7.32
N GLU A 10 14.27 9.92 7.84
CA GLU A 10 13.37 8.96 7.22
C GLU A 10 12.17 8.63 8.12
N ILE A 11 10.98 8.65 7.55
CA ILE A 11 9.73 8.22 8.18
C ILE A 11 9.14 7.12 7.31
N ILE A 12 8.84 5.96 7.89
CA ILE A 12 8.22 4.82 7.21
C ILE A 12 6.92 4.51 7.94
N ILE A 13 5.85 4.32 7.17
CA ILE A 13 4.57 3.79 7.65
C ILE A 13 4.30 2.53 6.83
N ASP A 14 4.26 1.37 7.48
CA ASP A 14 3.80 0.12 6.88
C ASP A 14 2.32 -0.17 7.19
N ASN A 15 1.80 -1.26 6.67
CA ASN A 15 0.38 -1.63 6.80
C ASN A 15 -0.03 -2.11 8.20
N GLU A 16 0.90 -2.27 9.12
CA GLU A 16 0.63 -2.61 10.53
C GLU A 16 0.72 -1.38 11.44
N ASP A 17 1.23 -0.26 10.92
CA ASP A 17 1.35 0.99 11.66
C ASP A 17 0.00 1.72 11.83
N PRO A 18 -0.19 2.48 12.92
CA PRO A 18 -1.42 3.26 13.14
C PRO A 18 -1.71 4.32 12.07
N GLY A 19 -0.70 4.71 11.28
CA GLY A 19 -0.83 5.64 10.17
C GLY A 19 -1.45 5.02 8.92
N PHE A 20 -1.69 3.71 8.90
CA PHE A 20 -2.29 3.00 7.78
C PHE A 20 -3.81 2.79 7.95
N SER A 21 -4.57 2.99 6.88
CA SER A 21 -6.01 2.73 6.85
C SER A 21 -6.48 2.32 5.44
N ILE A 22 -7.65 1.68 5.37
CA ILE A 22 -8.33 1.35 4.10
C ILE A 22 -9.72 1.98 4.09
N ALA A 23 -10.08 2.63 2.98
CA ALA A 23 -11.39 3.20 2.73
C ALA A 23 -12.04 2.47 1.53
N SER A 24 -13.31 2.10 1.66
CA SER A 24 -14.09 1.50 0.57
C SER A 24 -15.36 2.29 0.33
N SER A 25 -15.68 2.61 -0.94
CA SER A 25 -16.86 3.41 -1.31
C SER A 25 -18.17 2.59 -1.14
N GLU A 26 -18.79 2.75 0.02
CA GLU A 26 -20.25 2.69 0.28
C GLU A 26 -21.11 1.39 0.14
N GLU A 27 -20.87 0.37 -0.69
CA GLU A 27 -21.78 -0.83 -0.75
C GLU A 27 -21.49 -1.93 0.31
N VAL A 28 -20.42 -1.74 1.08
CA VAL A 28 -19.72 -2.76 1.87
C VAL A 28 -20.19 -2.85 3.34
N LYS A 29 -21.29 -2.18 3.74
CA LYS A 29 -21.84 -2.32 5.11
C LYS A 29 -22.79 -3.51 5.25
N THR A 30 -23.75 -3.69 4.34
CA THR A 30 -24.87 -4.63 4.52
C THR A 30 -24.56 -6.07 4.10
N LEU A 31 -23.84 -6.28 2.99
CA LEU A 31 -23.43 -7.63 2.55
C LEU A 31 -22.22 -8.16 3.33
N LYS A 32 -21.31 -7.26 3.73
CA LYS A 32 -20.13 -7.59 4.55
C LYS A 32 -20.55 -7.93 5.97
N GLU A 33 -21.55 -7.27 6.58
CA GLU A 33 -22.08 -7.72 7.89
C GLU A 33 -22.69 -9.12 7.81
N TRP A 34 -23.44 -9.43 6.74
CA TRP A 34 -24.02 -10.76 6.52
C TRP A 34 -22.95 -11.83 6.27
N LEU A 35 -21.90 -11.52 5.49
CA LEU A 35 -20.79 -12.43 5.19
C LEU A 35 -19.80 -12.58 6.36
N LEU A 36 -19.43 -11.49 7.04
CA LEU A 36 -18.57 -11.51 8.24
C LEU A 36 -19.24 -12.23 9.42
N LYS A 37 -20.57 -12.24 9.53
CA LYS A 37 -21.25 -13.03 10.56
C LYS A 37 -21.04 -14.54 10.37
N ARG A 38 -20.79 -14.98 9.13
CA ARG A 38 -20.45 -16.36 8.77
C ARG A 38 -18.98 -16.70 9.02
N GLU A 39 -18.07 -15.74 8.86
CA GLU A 39 -16.62 -15.96 8.94
C GLU A 39 -15.99 -15.61 10.30
N ARG A 40 -16.78 -15.06 11.24
CA ARG A 40 -16.38 -14.76 12.64
C ARG A 40 -16.10 -15.98 13.53
N GLY A 41 -15.90 -17.16 12.94
CA GLY A 41 -15.42 -18.38 13.61
C GLY A 41 -13.89 -18.49 13.61
N ARG A 42 -13.22 -17.51 14.22
CA ARG A 42 -11.81 -17.50 14.71
C ARG A 42 -10.85 -18.62 14.22
N ALA A 43 -10.02 -18.30 13.21
CA ALA A 43 -8.64 -18.81 13.02
C ALA A 43 -7.78 -18.05 11.95
N GLN A 44 -8.22 -16.87 11.46
CA GLN A 44 -8.05 -16.53 10.03
C GLN A 44 -7.56 -15.08 9.75
N ALA A 45 -6.70 -14.49 10.59
CA ALA A 45 -6.25 -13.10 10.40
C ALA A 45 -5.19 -12.90 9.29
N TYR A 46 -4.49 -13.96 8.90
CA TYR A 46 -3.63 -13.98 7.72
C TYR A 46 -4.15 -15.05 6.78
N SER A 47 -4.78 -14.62 5.70
CA SER A 47 -5.27 -15.55 4.68
C SER A 47 -4.22 -15.71 3.60
N PHE A 48 -4.10 -16.92 3.05
CA PHE A 48 -3.37 -17.12 1.80
C PHE A 48 -4.08 -16.30 0.72
N PHE A 49 -3.42 -15.27 0.21
CA PHE A 49 -3.96 -14.53 -0.92
C PHE A 49 -3.82 -15.37 -2.18
N GLU A 50 -4.96 -15.82 -2.72
CA GLU A 50 -4.98 -16.61 -3.95
C GLU A 50 -4.73 -15.71 -5.16
N SER A 51 -3.45 -15.50 -5.49
CA SER A 51 -3.03 -14.62 -6.60
C SER A 51 -3.53 -15.05 -8.00
N HIS A 52 -4.01 -16.29 -8.13
CA HIS A 52 -4.65 -16.80 -9.34
C HIS A 52 -6.10 -16.32 -9.48
N ASN A 53 -6.72 -15.91 -8.38
CA ASN A 53 -8.10 -15.46 -8.29
C ASN A 53 -8.24 -14.41 -7.16
N PRO A 54 -7.62 -13.23 -7.34
CA PRO A 54 -7.60 -12.19 -6.31
C PRO A 54 -9.02 -11.77 -5.94
N LYS A 55 -9.27 -11.49 -4.66
CA LYS A 55 -10.61 -11.12 -4.16
C LYS A 55 -10.82 -9.62 -4.22
N PRO A 56 -12.05 -9.13 -4.48
CA PRO A 56 -12.37 -7.70 -4.49
C PRO A 56 -12.48 -7.10 -3.08
N VAL A 57 -11.89 -7.74 -2.07
CA VAL A 57 -11.89 -7.26 -0.68
C VAL A 57 -10.44 -7.21 -0.21
N TRP A 58 -10.05 -6.10 0.43
CA TRP A 58 -8.77 -5.96 1.10
C TRP A 58 -8.51 -7.11 2.06
N THR A 59 -7.43 -7.86 1.81
CA THR A 59 -7.07 -9.08 2.52
C THR A 59 -5.62 -8.99 2.98
N THR A 60 -5.39 -9.08 4.29
CA THR A 60 -4.05 -9.12 4.87
C THR A 60 -3.41 -10.49 4.65
N THR A 61 -2.15 -10.50 4.22
CA THR A 61 -1.39 -11.72 3.96
C THR A 61 0.04 -11.60 4.48
N LEU A 62 0.70 -12.75 4.66
CA LEU A 62 2.10 -12.84 5.11
C LEU A 62 2.99 -13.35 3.99
N GLY A 63 4.21 -12.83 3.93
CA GLY A 63 5.17 -13.21 2.90
C GLY A 63 6.52 -12.54 3.08
N GLU A 64 7.60 -13.28 2.83
CA GLU A 64 8.98 -12.80 3.00
C GLU A 64 9.35 -11.65 2.05
N ASN A 65 8.54 -11.45 1.01
CA ASN A 65 8.70 -10.45 -0.02
C ASN A 65 8.12 -9.07 0.34
N TYR A 66 7.38 -8.97 1.45
CA TYR A 66 6.80 -7.71 1.96
C TYR A 66 7.79 -6.92 2.81
N HIS A 67 7.54 -5.62 2.96
CA HIS A 67 8.27 -4.81 3.92
C HIS A 67 7.95 -5.26 5.35
N GLY A 68 8.86 -5.00 6.27
CA GLY A 68 8.70 -5.36 7.67
C GLY A 68 9.97 -5.95 8.29
N GLY A 69 10.05 -5.88 9.62
CA GLY A 69 11.15 -6.44 10.40
C GLY A 69 10.75 -7.71 11.14
N PHE A 70 9.77 -7.57 12.04
CA PHE A 70 9.27 -8.68 12.85
C PHE A 70 8.14 -9.44 12.16
N LEU A 71 7.28 -8.70 11.44
CA LEU A 71 6.18 -9.22 10.65
C LEU A 71 6.34 -8.66 9.23
N GLN A 72 6.30 -9.53 8.22
CA GLN A 72 6.28 -9.13 6.82
C GLN A 72 4.91 -9.44 6.26
N SER A 73 4.06 -8.42 6.23
CA SER A 73 2.68 -8.49 5.78
C SER A 73 2.40 -7.41 4.75
N ALA A 74 1.29 -7.57 4.02
CA ALA A 74 0.72 -6.54 3.17
C ALA A 74 -0.79 -6.76 3.06
N VAL A 75 -1.51 -5.72 2.64
CA VAL A 75 -2.94 -5.78 2.37
C VAL A 75 -3.18 -5.77 0.86
N LEU A 76 -3.78 -6.83 0.34
CA LEU A 76 -3.93 -7.04 -1.11
C LEU A 76 -5.42 -7.00 -1.49
N LYS A 77 -5.70 -6.54 -2.70
CA LYS A 77 -7.06 -6.51 -3.27
C LYS A 77 -6.99 -6.66 -4.78
N ALA A 78 -7.95 -7.38 -5.37
CA ALA A 78 -8.11 -7.43 -6.82
C ALA A 78 -8.21 -6.02 -7.43
N ALA A 79 -7.75 -5.88 -8.66
CA ALA A 79 -7.90 -4.63 -9.39
C ALA A 79 -9.38 -4.24 -9.52
N GLY A 80 -9.65 -2.95 -9.40
CA GLY A 80 -10.99 -2.38 -9.48
C GLY A 80 -11.03 -1.10 -10.28
N ASN A 81 -12.04 -0.27 -10.01
CA ASN A 81 -12.34 0.94 -10.75
C ASN A 81 -11.61 2.19 -10.22
N GLY A 82 -10.93 2.09 -9.08
CA GLY A 82 -10.24 3.19 -8.41
C GLY A 82 -10.91 3.70 -7.14
N ASP A 83 -12.10 3.21 -6.78
CA ASP A 83 -12.89 3.79 -5.68
C ASP A 83 -12.46 3.27 -4.28
N ASP A 84 -11.75 2.15 -4.23
CA ASP A 84 -11.22 1.59 -2.98
C ASP A 84 -9.78 2.07 -2.77
N LEU A 85 -9.51 2.66 -1.61
CA LEU A 85 -8.26 3.32 -1.31
C LEU A 85 -7.57 2.70 -0.09
N ALA A 86 -6.24 2.61 -0.14
CA ALA A 86 -5.39 2.38 1.02
C ALA A 86 -4.58 3.66 1.27
N ARG A 87 -4.58 4.17 2.51
CA ARG A 87 -3.99 5.46 2.88
C ARG A 87 -2.92 5.26 3.95
N TRP A 88 -1.76 5.87 3.74
CA TRP A 88 -0.71 6.04 4.74
C TRP A 88 -0.60 7.51 5.13
N GLN A 89 -0.57 7.78 6.42
CA GLN A 89 -0.53 9.12 6.99
C GLN A 89 0.54 9.21 8.08
N CYS A 90 1.27 10.32 8.11
CA CYS A 90 2.23 10.62 9.18
C CYS A 90 2.27 12.10 9.53
N GLN A 91 3.05 12.44 10.56
CA GLN A 91 3.37 13.81 10.94
C GLN A 91 4.84 14.07 10.63
N LEU A 92 5.10 14.94 9.64
CA LEU A 92 6.44 15.38 9.28
C LEU A 92 6.93 16.43 10.30
N PRO A 93 8.12 16.24 10.90
CA PRO A 93 8.61 17.09 11.97
C PRO A 93 9.03 18.48 11.50
N GLU A 94 9.31 18.65 10.20
CA GLU A 94 9.84 19.87 9.61
C GLU A 94 9.28 20.07 8.20
N GLU A 95 9.17 21.31 7.74
CA GLU A 95 8.91 21.59 6.33
C GLU A 95 10.14 21.31 5.47
N GLY A 96 9.91 21.06 4.18
CA GLY A 96 10.98 20.86 3.20
C GLY A 96 10.61 19.94 2.06
N ILE A 97 11.60 19.61 1.24
CA ILE A 97 11.45 18.63 0.16
C ILE A 97 11.68 17.24 0.72
N TYR A 98 10.74 16.34 0.44
CA TYR A 98 10.82 14.93 0.78
C TYR A 98 10.74 14.10 -0.50
N GLU A 99 11.61 13.11 -0.63
CA GLU A 99 11.40 12.02 -1.56
C GLU A 99 10.33 11.07 -0.99
N VAL A 100 9.28 10.82 -1.78
CA VAL A 100 8.25 9.84 -1.43
C VAL A 100 8.57 8.55 -2.15
N GLN A 101 8.69 7.46 -1.39
CA GLN A 101 8.94 6.12 -1.91
C GLN A 101 7.85 5.16 -1.44
N VAL A 102 7.48 4.21 -2.29
CA VAL A 102 6.54 3.13 -1.97
C VAL A 102 7.24 1.79 -2.06
N TYR A 103 6.82 0.84 -1.25
CA TYR A 103 7.33 -0.53 -1.33
C TYR A 103 6.39 -1.39 -2.18
N ILE A 104 6.88 -1.83 -3.34
CA ILE A 104 6.18 -2.79 -4.20
C ILE A 104 6.73 -4.19 -3.88
N PRO A 105 5.89 -5.14 -3.44
CA PRO A 105 6.35 -6.46 -3.06
C PRO A 105 7.14 -7.14 -4.18
N ARG A 106 8.22 -7.84 -3.81
CA ARG A 106 9.00 -8.58 -4.80
C ARG A 106 8.24 -9.81 -5.26
N HIS A 107 8.51 -10.27 -6.49
CA HIS A 107 8.00 -11.55 -7.01
C HIS A 107 6.47 -11.70 -6.93
N MET A 108 5.72 -10.63 -7.20
CA MET A 108 4.25 -10.69 -7.27
C MET A 108 3.81 -11.76 -8.29
N ASN A 109 3.30 -12.87 -7.76
CA ASN A 109 2.89 -14.02 -8.56
C ASN A 109 1.51 -13.80 -9.15
N VAL A 110 1.24 -14.31 -10.35
CA VAL A 110 -0.09 -14.27 -10.96
C VAL A 110 -0.32 -15.59 -11.68
N GLY A 111 -1.58 -15.97 -11.85
CA GLY A 111 -1.91 -17.16 -12.63
C GLY A 111 -1.46 -17.06 -14.10
N TRP A 112 -1.29 -18.22 -14.75
CA TRP A 112 -0.83 -18.33 -16.13
C TRP A 112 -1.58 -17.45 -17.14
N ARG A 113 -2.87 -17.18 -16.90
CA ARG A 113 -3.72 -16.29 -17.71
C ARG A 113 -3.26 -14.83 -17.70
N HIS A 114 -2.67 -14.39 -16.60
CA HIS A 114 -2.22 -13.01 -16.38
C HIS A 114 -0.69 -12.86 -16.49
N ARG A 115 0.00 -13.86 -17.04
CA ARG A 115 1.47 -13.87 -17.14
C ARG A 115 2.04 -12.72 -17.97
N ASN A 116 1.22 -12.03 -18.77
CA ASN A 116 1.61 -10.89 -19.58
C ASN A 116 1.10 -9.55 -19.03
N SER A 117 0.44 -9.54 -17.87
CA SER A 117 -0.04 -8.30 -17.25
C SER A 117 1.12 -7.35 -16.97
N LYS A 118 0.94 -6.11 -17.41
CA LYS A 118 1.83 -4.98 -17.19
C LYS A 118 0.94 -3.88 -16.65
N GLY A 119 1.15 -3.49 -15.40
CA GLY A 119 0.42 -2.40 -14.78
C GLY A 119 1.24 -1.85 -13.65
N GLY A 120 1.24 -0.52 -13.53
CA GLY A 120 1.69 0.18 -12.34
C GLY A 120 0.56 0.25 -11.31
N PHE A 121 0.93 0.65 -10.11
CA PHE A 121 0.01 1.10 -9.07
C PHE A 121 -0.16 2.61 -9.13
N HIS A 122 -1.40 3.07 -8.96
CA HIS A 122 -1.79 4.47 -9.00
C HIS A 122 -1.87 5.04 -7.60
N TYR A 123 -1.08 6.08 -7.34
CA TYR A 123 -1.00 6.77 -6.07
C TYR A 123 -1.43 8.24 -6.19
N GLU A 124 -1.98 8.76 -5.10
CA GLU A 124 -2.19 10.18 -4.89
C GLU A 124 -1.33 10.65 -3.71
N ILE A 125 -0.61 11.75 -3.90
CA ILE A 125 0.32 12.30 -2.90
C ILE A 125 -0.23 13.63 -2.44
N LEU A 126 -0.62 13.72 -1.17
CA LEU A 126 -1.14 14.94 -0.58
C LEU A 126 0.02 15.75 0.00
N HIS A 127 0.45 16.79 -0.71
CA HIS A 127 1.58 17.65 -0.35
C HIS A 127 1.20 19.13 -0.30
N ALA A 128 2.16 20.02 -0.03
CA ALA A 128 1.86 21.43 0.28
C ALA A 128 1.18 22.22 -0.87
N ASN A 129 1.38 21.79 -2.12
CA ASN A 129 0.83 22.47 -3.30
C ASN A 129 -0.48 21.83 -3.79
N GLY A 130 -0.99 20.80 -3.13
CA GLY A 130 -2.19 20.06 -3.53
C GLY A 130 -1.95 18.56 -3.59
N ILE A 131 -2.65 17.92 -4.54
CA ILE A 131 -2.61 16.48 -4.75
C ILE A 131 -1.92 16.22 -6.09
N GLU A 132 -0.92 15.33 -6.09
CA GLU A 132 -0.29 14.84 -7.32
C GLU A 132 -0.67 13.36 -7.54
N GLU A 133 -1.18 13.05 -8.73
CA GLU A 133 -1.43 11.67 -9.17
C GLU A 133 -0.17 11.09 -9.84
N VAL A 134 0.27 9.91 -9.39
CA VAL A 134 1.46 9.23 -9.92
C VAL A 134 1.18 7.76 -10.14
N GLU A 135 1.52 7.26 -11.33
CA GLU A 135 1.58 5.83 -11.60
C GLU A 135 3.03 5.34 -11.50
N THR A 136 3.24 4.24 -10.77
CA THR A 136 4.55 3.57 -10.72
C THR A 136 4.87 2.90 -12.06
N PRO A 137 6.16 2.69 -12.39
CA PRO A 137 6.51 1.78 -13.48
C PRO A 137 5.88 0.40 -13.25
N PRO A 138 5.68 -0.41 -14.31
CA PRO A 138 5.05 -1.72 -14.17
C PRO A 138 5.67 -2.53 -13.03
N VAL A 139 4.85 -3.09 -12.15
CA VAL A 139 5.30 -3.71 -10.87
C VAL A 139 6.29 -4.88 -11.03
N ARG A 140 6.38 -5.44 -12.24
CA ARG A 140 7.34 -6.49 -12.60
C ARG A 140 8.70 -5.95 -13.04
N GLU A 141 8.77 -4.71 -13.48
CA GLU A 141 9.98 -4.04 -13.94
C GLU A 141 10.69 -3.33 -12.78
N LYS A 142 9.92 -2.77 -11.84
CA LYS A 142 10.43 -2.11 -10.63
C LYS A 142 9.69 -2.61 -9.40
N ASN A 143 10.45 -3.11 -8.41
CA ASN A 143 9.94 -3.59 -7.13
C ASN A 143 10.90 -3.27 -5.98
N GLY A 144 10.47 -3.50 -4.75
CA GLY A 144 11.10 -2.95 -3.54
C GLY A 144 10.74 -1.47 -3.38
N TRP A 145 11.66 -0.68 -2.83
CA TRP A 145 11.48 0.78 -2.73
C TRP A 145 11.54 1.44 -4.12
N VAL A 146 10.41 2.01 -4.53
CA VAL A 146 10.23 2.75 -5.78
C VAL A 146 9.91 4.20 -5.46
N SER A 147 10.65 5.13 -6.05
CA SER A 147 10.41 6.57 -5.91
C SER A 147 9.18 6.98 -6.69
N LEU A 148 8.26 7.71 -6.03
CA LEU A 148 7.16 8.40 -6.69
C LEU A 148 7.56 9.81 -7.13
N GLY A 149 8.55 10.40 -6.47
CA GLY A 149 9.05 11.74 -6.79
C GLY A 149 9.52 12.51 -5.55
N HIS A 150 9.78 13.79 -5.76
CA HIS A 150 10.21 14.74 -4.72
C HIS A 150 9.17 15.85 -4.59
N TYR A 151 8.67 16.05 -3.38
CA TYR A 151 7.57 16.98 -3.13
C TYR A 151 7.90 17.87 -1.93
N PHE A 152 7.46 19.13 -2.02
CA PHE A 152 7.53 20.04 -0.88
C PHE A 152 6.35 19.78 0.05
N PHE A 153 6.63 19.55 1.33
CA PHE A 153 5.65 19.41 2.40
C PHE A 153 5.84 20.51 3.44
N ASN A 154 4.73 20.96 4.01
CA ASN A 154 4.75 21.75 5.23
C ASN A 154 5.01 20.84 6.43
N GLN A 155 5.48 21.41 7.53
CA GLN A 155 5.48 20.70 8.82
C GLN A 155 4.05 20.27 9.18
N GLY A 156 3.89 19.04 9.67
CA GLY A 156 2.59 18.49 10.06
C GLY A 156 2.14 17.32 9.19
N GLU A 157 0.85 17.26 8.86
CA GLU A 157 0.27 16.09 8.19
C GLU A 157 0.78 15.91 6.76
N ALA A 158 1.17 14.67 6.45
CA ALA A 158 1.41 14.20 5.08
C ALA A 158 0.67 12.88 4.86
N ALA A 159 0.16 12.68 3.65
CA ALA A 159 -0.54 11.45 3.28
C ALA A 159 -0.24 11.00 1.85
N VAL A 160 -0.29 9.69 1.65
CA VAL A 160 -0.22 9.04 0.34
C VAL A 160 -1.36 8.02 0.28
N GLU A 161 -2.07 7.99 -0.83
CA GLU A 161 -3.17 7.07 -1.08
C GLU A 161 -2.85 6.18 -2.28
N LEU A 162 -3.22 4.91 -2.20
CA LEU A 162 -3.16 3.91 -3.27
C LEU A 162 -4.58 3.55 -3.65
N SER A 163 -4.95 3.70 -4.92
CA SER A 163 -6.23 3.19 -5.43
C SER A 163 -6.12 1.73 -5.88
N ASP A 164 -7.26 1.03 -5.93
CA ASP A 164 -7.35 -0.32 -6.50
C ASP A 164 -7.34 -0.35 -8.03
N LYS A 165 -7.26 0.80 -8.70
CA LYS A 165 -7.11 0.91 -10.16
C LYS A 165 -5.71 0.43 -10.54
N THR A 166 -5.63 -0.51 -11.48
CA THR A 166 -4.37 -0.97 -12.09
C THR A 166 -4.64 -1.91 -13.27
N ASP A 167 -3.73 -1.96 -14.23
CA ASP A 167 -3.71 -2.99 -15.30
C ASP A 167 -3.05 -4.31 -14.85
N PHE A 168 -2.58 -4.38 -13.60
CA PHE A 168 -2.16 -5.62 -12.95
C PHE A 168 -3.37 -6.35 -12.33
N PRO A 169 -3.35 -7.67 -12.07
CA PRO A 169 -4.55 -8.36 -11.56
C PRO A 169 -4.97 -7.96 -10.14
N TYR A 170 -4.09 -7.34 -9.36
CA TYR A 170 -4.34 -6.93 -7.99
C TYR A 170 -3.37 -5.83 -7.54
N VAL A 171 -3.75 -5.06 -6.53
CA VAL A 171 -2.88 -4.09 -5.86
C VAL A 171 -2.35 -4.66 -4.54
N ALA A 172 -1.22 -4.13 -4.08
CA ALA A 172 -0.64 -4.45 -2.78
C ALA A 172 -0.29 -3.17 -2.02
N ALA A 173 -0.96 -2.97 -0.89
CA ALA A 173 -0.66 -1.95 0.09
C ALA A 173 0.31 -2.52 1.12
N ASP A 174 1.57 -2.10 1.05
CA ASP A 174 2.66 -2.58 1.91
C ASP A 174 3.19 -1.42 2.76
N ALA A 175 4.10 -0.58 2.23
CA ALA A 175 4.67 0.53 2.99
C ALA A 175 4.94 1.79 2.14
N VAL A 176 4.91 2.95 2.82
CA VAL A 176 5.30 4.26 2.28
C VAL A 176 6.42 4.83 3.13
N LYS A 177 7.38 5.49 2.48
CA LYS A 177 8.52 6.15 3.11
C LYS A 177 8.67 7.57 2.61
N TRP A 178 8.89 8.49 3.54
CA TRP A 178 9.28 9.87 3.29
C TRP A 178 10.73 10.07 3.70
N VAL A 179 11.56 10.55 2.79
CA VAL A 179 12.99 10.82 3.04
C VAL A 179 13.25 12.30 2.85
N LYS A 180 13.58 13.03 3.91
CA LYS A 180 13.90 14.46 3.82
C LYS A 180 15.18 14.64 3.00
N THR A 181 15.11 15.42 1.92
CA THR A 181 16.31 15.79 1.16
C THR A 181 17.13 16.81 1.96
N LYS A 182 18.45 16.79 1.77
CA LYS A 182 19.34 17.78 2.38
C LYS A 182 19.14 19.17 1.81
#